data_AF-A0A699XC89-F1
#
_entry.id   AF-A0A699XC89-F1
#
_cell.length_a   1.000
_cell.length_b   1.000
_cell.length_c   1.000
_cell.angle_alpha   90.00
_cell.angle_beta   90.00
_cell.angle_gamma   90.00
#
_symmetry.space_group_name_H-M   'P 1'
#
loop_
_entity.id
_entity.type
_entity.pdbx_description
1 polymer ?
#
loop_
_entity_poly.entity_id
_entity_poly.type
_entity_poly.pdbx_seq_one_letter_code
_entity_poly.pdbx_strand_id
1 'polypeptide(L)'
;PVRSAYASRDPATDQHRPAQEGAPRYRACQDRDEPEGSQMNDTTKTALKRTLVGKVVSDKMDKTVTVLIERHVKHPLYGKIIVRSNK
;
A
#
# COMPACT_ATOMS: atom_id res chain seq x y z
N PRO A 1 24.45 16.89 -59.02
CA PRO A 1 25.49 17.07 -57.98
C PRO A 1 24.86 17.74 -56.74
N VAL A 2 24.61 16.93 -55.71
CA VAL A 2 24.19 17.35 -54.38
C VAL A 2 25.33 18.07 -53.67
N ARG A 3 25.05 19.19 -52.98
CA ARG A 3 25.88 19.66 -51.86
C ARG A 3 25.02 20.29 -50.78
N SER A 4 25.18 19.71 -49.60
CA SER A 4 24.64 20.06 -48.28
C SER A 4 25.04 21.46 -47.84
N ALA A 5 24.16 22.12 -47.08
CA ALA A 5 24.56 22.97 -45.96
C ALA A 5 23.39 23.09 -44.98
N TYR A 6 23.38 22.23 -43.96
CA TYR A 6 22.66 22.50 -42.72
C TYR A 6 23.30 23.73 -42.06
N ALA A 7 22.60 24.87 -42.10
CA ALA A 7 22.96 26.04 -41.31
C ALA A 7 22.21 25.98 -39.98
N SER A 8 22.94 25.55 -38.96
CA SER A 8 22.68 25.81 -37.55
C SER A 8 22.41 27.29 -37.28
N ARG A 9 21.26 27.60 -36.67
CA ARG A 9 21.04 28.83 -35.88
C ARG A 9 20.10 28.54 -34.69
N ASP A 10 20.75 28.21 -33.59
CA ASP A 10 20.61 28.74 -32.23
C ASP A 10 19.21 28.87 -31.57
N PRO A 11 18.98 28.20 -30.42
CA PRO A 11 17.77 28.30 -29.63
C PRO A 11 17.75 29.60 -28.81
N ALA A 12 16.88 30.53 -29.16
CA ALA A 12 16.61 31.69 -28.31
C ALA A 12 15.79 31.24 -27.09
N THR A 13 16.48 31.17 -25.95
CA THR A 13 16.00 30.91 -24.60
C THR A 13 14.81 31.80 -24.25
N ASP A 14 13.73 31.14 -23.85
CA ASP A 14 12.50 31.72 -23.33
C ASP A 14 12.72 32.36 -21.95
N GLN A 15 12.79 33.69 -21.96
CA GLN A 15 12.32 34.65 -20.95
C GLN A 15 12.45 34.29 -19.46
N HIS A 16 13.53 34.77 -18.83
CA HIS A 16 13.52 35.04 -17.39
C HIS A 16 12.67 36.29 -17.10
N ARG A 17 11.51 36.09 -16.49
CA ARG A 17 10.66 37.17 -15.95
C ARG A 17 11.22 37.62 -14.59
N PRO A 18 11.65 38.89 -14.41
CA PRO A 18 12.05 39.39 -13.10
C PRO A 18 10.81 39.62 -12.23
N ALA A 19 10.81 39.04 -11.03
CA ALA A 19 9.83 39.33 -10.00
C ALA A 19 10.05 40.77 -9.49
N GLN A 20 9.03 41.61 -9.60
CA GLN A 20 9.07 42.99 -9.11
C GLN A 20 8.88 42.98 -7.59
N GLU A 21 9.83 43.60 -6.90
CA GLU A 21 9.87 43.76 -5.45
C GLU A 21 8.70 44.62 -4.96
N GLY A 22 8.03 44.15 -3.92
CA GLY A 22 7.00 44.90 -3.23
C GLY A 22 6.72 44.31 -1.86
N ALA A 23 7.58 44.59 -0.88
CA ALA A 23 7.19 44.49 0.53
C ALA A 23 6.65 45.86 0.96
N PRO A 24 5.60 45.92 1.82
CA PRO A 24 5.98 46.04 3.22
C PRO A 24 5.03 45.41 4.26
N ARG A 25 5.68 44.84 5.29
CA ARG A 25 5.57 45.22 6.71
C ARG A 25 4.16 45.41 7.29
N TYR A 26 3.63 44.36 7.93
CA TYR A 26 2.96 44.50 9.24
C TYR A 26 2.97 43.16 10.01
N ARG A 27 2.75 43.27 11.32
CA ARG A 27 3.32 42.50 12.44
C ARG A 27 2.68 41.14 12.75
N ALA A 28 3.54 40.25 13.25
CA ALA A 28 3.37 39.36 14.41
C ALA A 28 2.30 38.24 14.40
N CYS A 29 2.78 37.01 14.27
CA CYS A 29 2.65 36.05 15.36
C CYS A 29 4.06 35.55 15.72
N GLN A 30 4.55 36.02 16.86
CA GLN A 30 5.54 35.30 17.65
C GLN A 30 4.86 34.01 18.15
N ASP A 31 5.66 32.95 18.27
CA ASP A 31 5.32 31.70 18.93
C ASP A 31 4.19 30.89 18.26
N ARG A 32 4.43 30.42 17.03
CA ARG A 32 4.06 29.03 16.79
C ARG A 32 5.11 28.17 17.45
N ASP A 33 4.91 27.85 18.74
CA ASP A 33 5.46 26.62 19.30
C ASP A 33 4.99 25.51 18.37
N GLU A 34 5.84 25.09 17.43
CA GLU A 34 5.61 23.90 16.63
C GLU A 34 5.52 22.76 17.65
N PRO A 35 4.35 22.17 17.92
CA PRO A 35 4.33 21.04 18.83
C PRO A 35 5.04 19.92 18.07
N GLU A 36 6.24 19.55 18.52
CA GLU A 36 6.92 18.33 18.11
C GLU A 36 6.09 17.14 18.61
N GLY A 37 4.99 16.88 17.90
CA GLY A 37 4.19 15.69 18.04
C GLY A 37 4.98 14.54 17.44
N SER A 38 5.83 13.92 18.25
CA SER A 38 6.33 12.56 17.97
C SER A 38 5.11 11.63 17.95
N GLN A 39 4.53 11.43 16.77
CA GLN A 39 3.50 10.44 16.53
C GLN A 39 4.12 9.05 16.60
N MET A 40 4.11 8.46 17.79
CA MET A 40 4.37 7.04 17.98
C MET A 40 3.13 6.27 17.49
N ASN A 41 3.17 5.76 16.27
CA ASN A 41 2.18 4.83 15.75
C ASN A 41 2.61 3.39 16.04
N ASP A 42 2.51 2.97 17.30
CA ASP A 42 2.43 1.55 17.66
C ASP A 42 1.10 0.99 17.15
N THR A 43 1.00 0.85 15.83
CA THR A 43 -0.06 0.12 15.16
C THR A 43 0.18 -1.36 15.42
N THR A 44 -0.13 -1.79 16.64
CA THR A 44 -0.22 -3.20 17.02
C THR A 44 -1.26 -3.85 16.11
N LYS A 45 -0.76 -4.43 15.02
CA LYS A 45 -1.55 -5.12 14.00
C LYS A 45 -2.19 -6.36 14.62
N THR A 46 -3.39 -6.20 15.15
CA THR A 46 -4.21 -7.31 15.64
C THR A 46 -4.40 -8.31 14.49
N ALA A 47 -3.74 -9.46 14.58
CA ALA A 47 -3.86 -10.50 13.57
C ALA A 47 -5.27 -11.10 13.58
N LEU A 48 -5.93 -11.09 12.43
CA LEU A 48 -7.25 -11.70 12.25
C LEU A 48 -7.12 -13.23 12.35
N LYS A 49 -7.61 -13.80 13.45
CA LYS A 49 -7.66 -15.26 13.65
C LYS A 49 -8.76 -15.83 12.76
N ARG A 50 -8.41 -16.78 11.89
CA ARG A 50 -9.39 -17.50 11.05
C ARG A 50 -9.96 -18.68 11.83
N THR A 51 -11.28 -18.71 11.98
CA THR A 51 -12.03 -19.82 12.57
C THR A 51 -12.65 -20.67 11.47
N LEU A 52 -12.58 -22.00 11.62
CA LEU A 52 -13.16 -22.97 10.69
C LEU A 52 -14.09 -23.89 11.48
N VAL A 53 -15.24 -24.23 10.89
CA VAL A 53 -16.23 -25.14 11.49
C VAL A 53 -16.09 -26.50 10.82
N GLY A 54 -16.20 -27.57 11.60
CA GLY A 54 -16.04 -28.94 11.12
C GLY A 54 -16.79 -29.95 11.99
N LYS A 55 -16.76 -31.22 11.58
CA LYS A 55 -17.43 -32.32 12.28
C LYS A 55 -16.43 -33.04 13.18
N VAL A 56 -16.85 -33.41 14.39
CA VAL A 56 -16.02 -34.18 15.32
C VAL A 56 -15.90 -35.63 14.84
N VAL A 57 -14.68 -36.15 14.73
CA VAL A 57 -14.40 -37.52 14.29
C VAL A 57 -13.99 -38.42 15.46
N SER A 58 -13.25 -37.89 16.43
CA SER A 58 -12.86 -38.66 17.62
C SER A 58 -12.71 -37.81 18.86
N ASP A 59 -13.23 -38.33 19.96
CA ASP A 59 -13.23 -37.80 21.32
C ASP A 59 -12.37 -38.63 22.30
N LYS A 60 -11.61 -39.60 21.78
CA LYS A 60 -10.88 -40.58 22.60
C LYS A 60 -9.66 -40.04 23.36
N MET A 61 -9.24 -38.81 23.09
CA MET A 61 -8.03 -38.23 23.67
C MET A 61 -8.37 -37.36 24.88
N ASP A 62 -7.45 -37.27 25.83
CA ASP A 62 -7.67 -36.43 27.01
C ASP A 62 -7.69 -34.94 26.61
N LYS A 63 -8.83 -34.29 26.89
CA LYS A 63 -9.06 -32.83 26.70
C LYS A 63 -8.91 -32.32 25.26
N THR A 64 -8.81 -33.20 24.26
CA THR A 64 -8.59 -32.82 22.85
C THR A 64 -9.50 -33.62 21.93
N VAL A 65 -9.83 -33.03 20.78
CA VAL A 65 -10.80 -33.59 19.83
C VAL A 65 -10.25 -33.48 18.41
N THR A 66 -10.37 -34.54 17.60
CA THR A 66 -10.03 -34.45 16.17
C THR A 66 -11.26 -34.03 15.37
N VAL A 67 -11.09 -33.06 14.47
CA VAL A 67 -12.18 -32.42 13.73
C VAL A 67 -11.89 -32.49 12.23
N LEU A 68 -12.81 -33.05 11.46
CA LEU A 68 -12.75 -33.03 10.01
C LEU A 68 -13.29 -31.70 9.49
N ILE A 69 -12.46 -31.02 8.70
CA ILE A 69 -12.82 -29.73 8.09
C ILE A 69 -13.00 -29.93 6.58
N GLU A 70 -14.23 -29.70 6.11
CA GLU A 70 -14.57 -29.69 4.69
C GLU A 70 -14.32 -28.28 4.11
N ARG A 71 -13.61 -28.20 2.99
CA ARG A 71 -13.37 -26.94 2.27
C ARG A 71 -13.62 -27.09 0.77
N HIS A 72 -14.24 -26.09 0.15
CA HIS A 72 -14.40 -26.02 -1.29
C HIS A 72 -13.19 -25.34 -1.93
N VAL A 73 -12.50 -26.03 -2.85
CA VAL A 73 -11.32 -25.53 -3.55
C VAL A 73 -11.51 -25.74 -5.04
N LYS A 74 -11.09 -24.77 -5.85
CA LYS A 74 -11.08 -24.92 -7.31
C LYS A 74 -9.92 -25.85 -7.72
N HIS A 75 -10.20 -26.84 -8.56
CA HIS A 75 -9.12 -27.63 -9.15
C HIS A 75 -8.28 -26.74 -10.09
N PRO A 76 -6.94 -26.73 -9.96
CA PRO A 76 -6.09 -25.76 -10.65
C PRO A 76 -6.19 -25.84 -12.18
N LEU A 77 -6.32 -27.04 -12.75
CA LEU A 77 -6.30 -27.24 -14.22
C LEU A 77 -7.68 -27.25 -14.88
N TYR A 78 -8.71 -27.73 -14.17
CA TYR A 78 -10.04 -27.95 -14.75
C TYR A 78 -11.11 -26.97 -14.23
N GLY A 79 -10.78 -26.16 -13.22
CA GLY A 79 -11.69 -25.16 -12.64
C GLY A 79 -12.91 -25.71 -11.89
N LYS A 80 -13.16 -27.02 -11.92
CA LYS A 80 -14.23 -27.68 -11.15
C LYS A 80 -14.02 -27.46 -9.65
N ILE A 81 -15.11 -27.15 -8.94
CA ILE A 81 -15.09 -27.00 -7.47
C ILE A 81 -15.09 -28.40 -6.87
N ILE A 82 -14.07 -28.70 -6.08
CA ILE A 82 -13.91 -29.96 -5.38
C ILE A 82 -13.96 -29.74 -3.87
N VAL A 83 -14.58 -30.67 -3.16
CA VAL A 83 -14.55 -30.71 -1.69
C VAL A 83 -13.26 -31.41 -1.28
N ARG A 84 -12.47 -30.77 -0.43
CA ARG A 84 -11.28 -31.35 0.21
C ARG A 84 -11.55 -31.44 1.71
N SER A 85 -11.22 -32.57 2.31
CA SER A 85 -11.25 -32.77 3.76
C SER A 85 -9.82 -32.89 4.29
N ASN A 86 -9.53 -32.24 5.43
CA ASN A 86 -8.32 -32.48 6.21
C ASN A 86 -8.73 -32.90 7.64
N LYS A 87 -7.95 -33.79 8.26
CA LYS A 87 -8.16 -34.31 9.61
C LYS A 87 -7.19 -33.65 10.60
#